data_AF-A0A4D4L2C1-F1
#
_entry.id   AF-A0A4D4L2C1-F1
#
_cell.length_a   1.000
_cell.length_b   1.000
_cell.length_c   1.000
_cell.angle_alpha   90.00
_cell.angle_beta   90.00
_cell.angle_gamma   90.00
#
_symmetry.space_group_name_H-M   'P 1'
#
loop_
_entity.id
_entity.type
_entity.pdbx_description
1 polymer ?
#
loop_
_entity_poly.entity_id
_entity_poly.type
_entity_poly.pdbx_seq_one_letter_code
_entity_poly.pdbx_strand_id
1 'polypeptide(L)'
;MAAFSASNVLGELGLPQQLTDVLGQLHAPKWAMALIVGVIVVAVAIPLTASATMAAIGPVAVSSLAEAGVPAATACVAVLIFASTEGASPPSGAPIYVASGIAGVNPARTFVPLVGYYCLPILLIGAAVATGVLPV
;
A
#
# COMPACT_ATOMS: atom_id res chain seq x y z
N MET A 1 -4.79 15.11 11.94
CA MET A 1 -3.80 15.06 13.04
C MET A 1 -3.63 13.65 13.63
N ALA A 2 -4.70 12.89 13.91
CA ALA A 2 -4.60 11.51 14.42
C ALA A 2 -3.78 10.56 13.52
N ALA A 3 -3.95 10.65 12.20
CA ALA A 3 -3.20 9.89 11.20
C ALA A 3 -1.67 10.08 11.32
N PHE A 4 -1.20 11.33 11.48
CA PHE A 4 0.22 11.64 11.65
C PHE A 4 0.73 11.24 13.04
N SER A 5 -0.11 11.30 14.07
CA SER A 5 0.25 10.77 15.39
C SER A 5 0.44 9.25 15.36
N ALA A 6 -0.39 8.51 14.62
CA ALA A 6 -0.24 7.07 14.44
C ALA A 6 1.03 6.73 13.66
N SER A 7 1.32 7.48 12.57
CA SER A 7 2.60 7.35 11.84
C SER A 7 3.81 7.62 12.74
N ASN A 8 3.73 8.63 13.63
CA ASN A 8 4.81 8.92 14.58
C ASN A 8 5.01 7.76 15.56
N VAL A 9 3.93 7.18 16.10
CA VAL A 9 4.03 5.99 16.96
C VAL A 9 4.64 4.80 16.21
N LEU A 10 4.26 4.57 14.96
CA LEU A 10 4.87 3.51 14.13
C LEU A 10 6.37 3.78 13.84
N GLY A 11 6.73 5.05 13.69
CA GLY A 11 8.13 5.49 13.64
C GLY A 11 8.89 5.18 14.93
N GLU A 12 8.30 5.49 16.09
CA GLU A 12 8.85 5.18 17.41
C GLU A 12 8.95 3.67 17.67
N LEU A 13 8.01 2.87 17.15
CA LEU A 13 8.04 1.41 17.20
C LEU A 13 9.10 0.79 16.26
N GLY A 14 9.78 1.61 15.46
CA GLY A 14 10.89 1.18 14.60
C GLY A 14 10.46 0.48 13.32
N LEU A 15 9.18 0.55 12.93
CA LEU A 15 8.67 -0.12 11.75
C LEU A 15 9.42 0.25 10.45
N PRO A 16 9.81 1.53 10.20
CA PRO A 16 10.61 1.88 9.03
C PRO A 16 11.98 1.19 9.02
N GLN A 17 12.63 1.08 10.18
CA GLN A 17 13.91 0.40 10.31
C GLN A 17 13.75 -1.11 10.06
N GLN A 18 12.74 -1.74 10.65
CA GLN A 18 12.43 -3.15 10.44
C GLN A 18 12.19 -3.46 8.96
N LEU A 19 11.43 -2.61 8.26
CA LEU A 19 11.20 -2.78 6.82
C LEU A 19 12.47 -2.56 6.01
N THR A 20 13.32 -1.60 6.39
CA THR A 20 14.61 -1.36 5.73
C THR A 20 15.53 -2.57 5.87
N ASP A 21 15.62 -3.14 7.08
CA ASP A 21 16.46 -4.30 7.36
C ASP A 21 15.96 -5.55 6.61
N VAL A 22 14.63 -5.75 6.56
CA VAL A 22 14.03 -6.88 5.83
C VAL A 22 14.18 -6.72 4.31
N LEU A 23 13.84 -5.55 3.76
CA LEU A 23 13.87 -5.32 2.31
C LEU A 23 15.30 -5.19 1.78
N GLY A 24 16.23 -4.60 2.54
CA GLY A 24 17.62 -4.46 2.14
C GLY A 24 18.40 -5.77 2.09
N GLN A 25 17.93 -6.82 2.78
CA GLN A 25 18.51 -8.17 2.69
C GLN A 25 17.93 -8.99 1.53
N LEU A 26 16.83 -8.53 0.92
CA LEU A 26 16.13 -9.23 -0.15
C LEU A 26 16.71 -8.87 -1.53
N HIS A 27 17.57 -9.73 -2.04
CA HIS A 27 18.00 -9.69 -3.45
C HIS A 27 16.94 -10.33 -4.36
N ALA A 28 15.83 -9.62 -4.58
CA ALA A 28 14.73 -10.08 -5.42
C ALA A 28 14.77 -9.42 -6.81
N PRO A 29 14.33 -10.11 -7.88
CA PRO A 29 14.13 -9.47 -9.18
C PRO A 29 13.05 -8.40 -9.10
N LYS A 30 13.14 -7.38 -9.97
CA LYS A 30 12.24 -6.21 -10.03
C LYS A 30 10.75 -6.52 -9.84
N TRP A 31 10.24 -7.54 -10.52
CA TRP A 31 8.82 -7.92 -10.44
C TRP A 31 8.42 -8.49 -9.07
N ALA A 32 9.32 -9.26 -8.44
CA ALA A 32 9.08 -9.83 -7.12
C ALA A 32 9.18 -8.75 -6.05
N MET A 33 10.17 -7.86 -6.15
CA MET A 33 10.28 -6.71 -5.25
C MET A 33 9.05 -5.81 -5.33
N ALA A 34 8.53 -5.55 -6.53
CA ALA A 34 7.30 -4.78 -6.73
C ALA A 34 6.08 -5.39 -6.01
N LEU A 35 5.91 -6.71 -6.09
CA LEU A 35 4.82 -7.39 -5.39
C LEU A 35 5.03 -7.42 -3.87
N ILE A 36 6.25 -7.66 -3.39
CA ILE A 36 6.56 -7.69 -1.95
C ILE A 36 6.27 -6.31 -1.33
N VAL A 37 6.82 -5.24 -1.91
CA VAL A 37 6.58 -3.87 -1.46
C VAL A 37 5.10 -3.52 -1.57
N GLY A 38 4.45 -3.88 -2.68
CA GLY A 38 3.03 -3.61 -2.86
C GLY A 38 2.15 -4.28 -1.81
N VAL A 39 2.39 -5.55 -1.49
CA VAL A 39 1.65 -6.27 -0.44
C VAL A 39 1.87 -5.63 0.93
N ILE A 40 3.09 -5.22 1.26
CA ILE A 40 3.40 -4.55 2.53
C ILE A 40 2.65 -3.20 2.60
N VAL A 41 2.72 -2.38 1.56
CA VAL A 41 2.06 -1.07 1.53
C VAL A 41 0.53 -1.23 1.62
N VAL A 42 -0.05 -2.15 0.85
CA VAL A 42 -1.48 -2.46 0.91
C VAL A 42 -1.87 -2.90 2.32
N ALA A 43 -1.10 -3.81 2.93
CA ALA A 43 -1.37 -4.31 4.28
C ALA A 43 -1.29 -3.22 5.36
N VAL A 44 -0.36 -2.26 5.24
CA VAL A 44 -0.26 -1.12 6.17
C VAL A 44 -1.38 -0.09 5.91
N ALA A 45 -1.81 0.09 4.66
CA ALA A 45 -2.94 0.93 4.30
C ALA A 45 -4.31 0.36 4.75
N ILE A 46 -4.35 -0.89 5.24
CA ILE A 46 -5.56 -1.46 5.84
C ILE A 46 -5.92 -0.72 7.14
N PRO A 47 -5.05 -0.66 8.17
CA PRO A 47 -5.33 0.09 9.40
C PRO A 47 -4.98 1.58 9.33
N LEU A 48 -4.14 2.03 8.39
CA LEU A 48 -3.73 3.44 8.26
C LEU A 48 -4.40 4.13 7.08
N THR A 49 -4.43 5.46 7.12
CA THR A 49 -4.74 6.24 5.92
C THR A 49 -3.58 6.19 4.93
N ALA A 50 -3.82 6.44 3.64
CA ALA A 50 -2.82 6.47 2.60
C ALA A 50 -1.75 7.53 2.92
N SER A 51 -2.16 8.71 3.39
CA SER A 51 -1.22 9.75 3.82
C SER A 51 -0.37 9.31 5.02
N ALA A 52 -0.96 8.61 5.99
CA ALA A 52 -0.23 8.08 7.14
C ALA A 52 0.74 6.95 6.74
N THR A 53 0.32 6.09 5.81
CA THR A 53 1.12 5.00 5.25
C THR A 53 2.33 5.57 4.51
N MET A 54 2.11 6.57 3.66
CA MET A 54 3.19 7.25 2.94
C MET A 54 4.15 7.97 3.89
N ALA A 55 3.64 8.62 4.94
CA ALA A 55 4.48 9.27 5.94
C ALA A 55 5.33 8.26 6.75
N ALA A 56 4.76 7.10 7.08
CA ALA A 56 5.44 6.09 7.89
C ALA A 56 6.45 5.26 7.08
N ILE A 57 6.06 4.75 5.92
CA ILE A 57 6.84 3.73 5.19
C ILE A 57 7.08 4.06 3.71
N GLY A 58 6.51 5.15 3.21
CA GLY A 58 6.66 5.57 1.81
C GLY A 58 8.12 5.70 1.37
N PRO A 59 9.00 6.38 2.14
CA PRO A 59 10.41 6.51 1.77
C PRO A 59 11.12 5.16 1.59
N VAL A 60 10.91 4.21 2.51
CA VAL A 60 11.50 2.87 2.47
C VAL A 60 10.95 2.07 1.29
N ALA A 61 9.64 2.11 1.06
CA ALA A 61 9.01 1.44 -0.06
C ALA A 61 9.55 1.95 -1.42
N VAL A 62 9.71 3.27 -1.56
CA VAL A 62 10.26 3.88 -2.78
C VAL A 62 11.73 3.52 -2.97
N SER A 63 12.55 3.59 -1.91
CA SER A 63 13.97 3.26 -2.01
C SER A 63 14.20 1.79 -2.34
N SER A 64 13.43 0.86 -1.76
CA SER A 64 13.55 -0.57 -2.07
C SER A 64 13.21 -0.90 -3.54
N LEU A 65 12.23 -0.21 -4.13
CA LEU A 65 11.96 -0.35 -5.57
C LEU A 65 13.07 0.26 -6.42
N ALA A 66 13.61 1.41 -6.00
CA ALA A 66 14.72 2.07 -6.70
C ALA A 66 15.98 1.20 -6.71
N GLU A 67 16.31 0.57 -5.59
CA GLU A 67 17.42 -0.39 -5.45
C GLU A 67 17.22 -1.63 -6.34
N ALA A 68 15.97 -2.08 -6.53
CA ALA A 68 15.61 -3.12 -7.49
C ALA A 68 15.61 -2.65 -8.97
N GLY A 69 16.09 -1.43 -9.24
CA GLY A 69 16.27 -0.86 -10.57
C GLY A 69 15.02 -0.20 -11.18
N VAL A 70 14.01 0.11 -10.37
CA VAL A 70 12.84 0.91 -10.81
C VAL A 70 13.25 2.39 -10.83
N PRO A 71 12.98 3.16 -11.90
CA PRO A 71 13.22 4.60 -11.90
C PRO A 71 12.49 5.28 -10.74
N ALA A 72 13.14 6.22 -10.03
CA ALA A 72 12.60 6.80 -8.81
C ALA A 72 11.19 7.40 -8.97
N ALA A 73 10.93 8.09 -10.09
CA ALA A 73 9.59 8.62 -10.39
C ALA A 73 8.55 7.50 -10.51
N THR A 74 8.87 6.42 -11.24
CA THR A 74 8.01 5.24 -11.39
C THR A 74 7.79 4.52 -10.07
N ALA A 75 8.82 4.44 -9.22
CA ALA A 75 8.72 3.86 -7.88
C ALA A 75 7.75 4.67 -6.99
N CYS A 76 7.87 6.01 -6.98
CA CYS A 76 6.93 6.88 -6.28
C CYS A 76 5.49 6.65 -6.74
N VAL A 77 5.26 6.60 -8.05
CA VAL A 77 3.93 6.37 -8.63
C VAL A 77 3.38 5.01 -8.23
N ALA A 78 4.18 3.95 -8.34
CA ALA A 78 3.76 2.60 -7.95
C ALA A 78 3.39 2.52 -6.47
N VAL A 79 4.18 3.13 -5.58
CA VAL A 79 3.89 3.15 -4.14
C VAL A 79 2.62 3.95 -3.83
N LEU A 80 2.36 5.05 -4.54
CA LEU A 80 1.10 5.79 -4.42
C LEU A 80 -0.11 4.97 -4.89
N ILE A 81 0.04 4.19 -5.96
CA ILE A 81 -0.99 3.25 -6.43
C ILE A 81 -1.26 2.19 -5.35
N PHE A 82 -0.23 1.63 -4.72
CA PHE A 82 -0.42 0.67 -3.63
C PHE A 82 -1.12 1.31 -2.42
N ALA A 83 -0.73 2.52 -2.04
CA ALA A 83 -1.35 3.22 -0.91
C ALA A 83 -2.81 3.61 -1.18
N SER A 84 -3.23 3.73 -2.46
CA SER A 84 -4.61 4.09 -2.82
C SER A 84 -5.63 2.98 -2.55
N THR A 85 -5.21 1.80 -2.10
CA THR A 85 -6.14 0.75 -1.64
C THR A 85 -6.73 1.04 -0.26
N GLU A 86 -6.34 2.15 0.38
CA GLU A 86 -6.98 2.67 1.59
C GLU A 86 -8.51 2.72 1.40
N GLY A 87 -9.25 2.26 2.41
CA GLY A 87 -10.70 2.39 2.43
C GLY A 87 -11.44 1.37 1.58
N ALA A 88 -10.74 0.48 0.88
CA ALA A 88 -11.32 -0.68 0.20
C ALA A 88 -11.40 -1.94 1.09
N SER A 89 -10.72 -1.93 2.25
CA SER A 89 -10.58 -3.08 3.16
C SER A 89 -10.86 -2.70 4.62
N PRO A 90 -11.45 -3.59 5.45
CA PRO A 90 -11.66 -3.34 6.87
C PRO A 90 -10.35 -3.16 7.62
N PRO A 91 -10.22 -2.25 8.60
CA PRO A 91 -11.28 -1.43 9.21
C PRO A 91 -11.45 -0.02 8.60
N SER A 92 -10.55 0.43 7.71
CA SER A 92 -10.52 1.81 7.18
C SER A 92 -11.62 2.17 6.18
N GLY A 93 -12.57 1.25 5.92
CA GLY A 93 -13.61 1.34 4.90
C GLY A 93 -14.74 2.35 5.14
N ALA A 94 -14.47 3.55 5.64
CA ALA A 94 -15.51 4.58 5.85
C ALA A 94 -16.39 4.83 4.59
N PRO A 95 -15.83 4.91 3.36
CA PRO A 95 -16.65 5.01 2.14
C PRO A 95 -17.56 3.80 1.93
N ILE A 96 -17.09 2.59 2.26
CA ILE A 96 -17.85 1.34 2.15
C ILE A 96 -19.00 1.33 3.16
N TYR A 97 -18.76 1.76 4.41
CA TYR A 97 -19.80 1.84 5.43
C TYR A 97 -20.92 2.81 5.01
N VAL A 98 -20.56 3.98 4.46
CA VAL A 98 -21.52 4.96 3.94
C VAL A 98 -22.30 4.39 2.75
N ALA A 99 -21.59 3.86 1.74
CA ALA A 99 -22.23 3.30 0.55
C ALA A 99 -23.13 2.10 0.88
N SER A 100 -22.68 1.22 1.78
CA SER A 100 -23.47 0.07 2.25
C SER A 100 -24.70 0.49 3.04
N GLY A 101 -24.58 1.57 3.85
CA GLY A 101 -25.71 2.17 4.55
C GLY A 101 -26.76 2.74 3.60
N ILE A 102 -26.35 3.45 2.54
CA ILE A 102 -27.24 3.97 1.49
C ILE A 102 -27.91 2.81 0.72
N ALA A 103 -27.14 1.77 0.40
CA ALA A 103 -27.63 0.63 -0.37
C ALA A 103 -28.41 -0.40 0.47
N GLY A 104 -28.49 -0.24 1.80
CA GLY A 104 -29.16 -1.19 2.69
C GLY A 104 -28.51 -2.58 2.75
N VAL A 105 -27.22 -2.68 2.44
CA VAL A 105 -26.47 -3.95 2.44
C VAL A 105 -25.52 -4.05 3.63
N ASN A 106 -25.21 -5.28 4.04
CA ASN A 106 -24.25 -5.49 5.12
C ASN A 106 -22.81 -5.24 4.61
N PRO A 107 -22.09 -4.23 5.12
CA PRO A 107 -20.72 -3.90 4.68
C PRO A 107 -19.75 -5.07 4.84
N ALA A 108 -19.95 -5.94 5.83
CA ALA A 108 -19.12 -7.11 6.06
C ALA A 108 -19.08 -8.06 4.85
N ARG A 109 -20.19 -8.14 4.09
CA ARG A 109 -20.27 -8.97 2.88
C ARG A 109 -19.60 -8.35 1.66
N THR A 110 -19.33 -7.04 1.69
CA THR A 110 -18.75 -6.30 0.58
C THR A 110 -17.22 -6.38 0.56
N PHE A 111 -16.59 -6.59 1.72
CA PHE A 111 -15.13 -6.53 1.86
C PHE A 111 -14.37 -7.63 1.12
N VAL A 112 -14.83 -8.88 1.18
CA VAL A 112 -14.15 -9.99 0.47
C VAL A 112 -14.18 -9.75 -1.05
N PRO A 113 -15.34 -9.41 -1.67
CA PRO A 113 -15.38 -8.96 -3.06
C PRO A 113 -14.44 -7.77 -3.34
N LEU A 114 -14.39 -6.77 -2.47
CA LEU A 114 -13.51 -5.60 -2.66
C LEU A 114 -12.03 -5.95 -2.65
N VAL A 115 -11.59 -6.84 -1.75
CA VAL A 115 -10.20 -7.30 -1.77
C VAL A 115 -9.89 -7.99 -3.09
N GLY A 116 -10.80 -8.85 -3.58
CA GLY A 116 -10.60 -9.59 -4.83
C GLY A 116 -10.72 -8.74 -6.11
N TYR A 117 -11.68 -7.82 -6.17
CA TYR A 117 -12.02 -7.05 -7.38
C TYR A 117 -11.41 -5.65 -7.40
N TYR A 118 -10.88 -5.16 -6.29
CA TYR A 118 -10.25 -3.85 -6.22
C TYR A 118 -8.81 -3.92 -5.71
N CYS A 119 -8.56 -4.42 -4.49
CA CYS A 119 -7.21 -4.39 -3.92
C CYS A 119 -6.21 -5.21 -4.75
N LEU A 120 -6.58 -6.44 -5.14
CA LEU A 120 -5.71 -7.31 -5.93
C LEU A 120 -5.44 -6.75 -7.34
N PRO A 121 -6.44 -6.26 -8.10
CA PRO A 121 -6.19 -5.56 -9.36
C PRO A 121 -5.30 -4.32 -9.22
N ILE A 122 -5.51 -3.48 -8.20
CA ILE A 122 -4.68 -2.29 -7.96
C ILE A 122 -3.24 -2.66 -7.62
N LEU A 123 -3.04 -3.72 -6.82
CA LEU A 123 -1.71 -4.29 -6.56
C LEU A 123 -1.03 -4.73 -7.87
N LEU A 124 -1.75 -5.43 -8.74
CA LEU A 124 -1.21 -5.87 -10.03
C LEU A 124 -0.89 -4.68 -10.95
N ILE A 125 -1.73 -3.64 -10.95
CA ILE A 125 -1.50 -2.41 -11.71
C ILE A 125 -0.23 -1.70 -11.22
N GLY A 126 -0.08 -1.49 -9.91
CA GLY A 126 1.13 -0.86 -9.37
C GLY A 126 2.39 -1.67 -9.64
N ALA A 127 2.30 -3.00 -9.58
CA ALA A 127 3.42 -3.88 -9.95
C ALA A 127 3.75 -3.82 -11.45
N ALA A 128 2.74 -3.72 -12.31
CA ALA A 128 2.91 -3.56 -13.75
C ALA A 128 3.53 -2.19 -14.08
N VAL A 129 3.16 -1.12 -13.37
CA VAL A 129 3.81 0.20 -13.51
C VAL A 129 5.26 0.14 -13.03
N ALA A 130 5.54 -0.44 -11.87
CA ALA A 130 6.91 -0.58 -11.34
C ALA A 130 7.83 -1.38 -12.27
N THR A 131 7.28 -2.38 -12.95
CA THR A 131 8.02 -3.21 -13.91
C THR A 131 8.14 -2.58 -15.30
N GLY A 132 7.41 -1.50 -15.59
CA GLY A 132 7.37 -0.83 -16.88
C GLY A 132 6.48 -1.53 -17.93
N VAL A 133 5.65 -2.50 -17.50
CA VAL A 133 4.61 -3.12 -18.35
C VAL A 133 3.51 -2.11 -18.63
N LEU A 134 3.17 -1.27 -17.65
CA LEU A 134 2.28 -0.13 -17.82
C LEU A 134 3.07 1.18 -17.74
N PRO A 135 2.69 2.21 -18.53
CA PRO A 135 3.31 3.52 -18.44
C PRO A 135 2.88 4.27 -17.18
N VAL A 136 3.66 5.32 -16.86
CA VAL A 136 3.30 6.35 -15.87
C VAL A 136 2.44 7.41 -16.51
#